data_AF-A0A926UW86-F1
#
_entry.id   AF-A0A926UW86-F1
#
_cell.length_a   1.000
_cell.length_b   1.000
_cell.length_c   1.000
_cell.angle_alpha   90.00
_cell.angle_beta   90.00
_cell.angle_gamma   90.00
#
_symmetry.space_group_name_H-M   'P 1'
#
loop_
_entity.id
_entity.type
_entity.pdbx_description
1 polymer ?
#
loop_
_entity_poly.entity_id
_entity_poly.type
_entity_poly.pdbx_seq_one_letter_code
_entity_poly.pdbx_strand_id
1 'polypeptide(L)'
;MEDVRTDWGTTSDRDYNDMVFRFTGATGIAPLMDANVNRDRDWRNSSVGQELVQYATRPDYSGGIFDTGESGMVRIDFLHDGGWYQGELAIFSLAGMENFQAGSTEFIQEASRRALTDSHLGYVVTKDRTDAAKFSDKVAWEADFNAGTYKGAQTFNMASRGHFAFMLVQNNTVAAIAKDISIIKQTGNLPIFSIPEANPFGSAIGQMVNVDGKNTYAFEDNRLNLPNLSDRDYNDIVIQVKGATSDVPLMNGLVNPERDWRSSIEGQKLLNYANRSEYDKGVISSGQSGMLEVEFLYDGGAYRGDVGIFSLDGMENYAAGSTAFIAEAARRAASNSTQGYVLLSDTTDAAKFTSGLDWEANFNAGTFKGTRSLNLNPNSAYGVIQVPNGRISEVVANPAIDGTKRPLFSMLDNNPSRSFQMGRIDVGNGSYVIALEDQRLDGASDRDYNDIIFRVKGDISISADTLDRVMAASKDWRSTDMGKALIDYASNPTAATTTQSIFGFSWSDTLNGTNANEFISGGAGNDILIGGNGNDILVGGAGKDTFQFNHINDAGDTILDFGTGDMINLRGVFSSINYTGTNAIADGILQFQQLGANTVVQVSANALGNNLINLVTVNNTGITAVNNSFIF
;
A
#
# COMPACT_ATOMS: atom_id res chain seq x y z
N MET A 1 8.05 -23.52 20.33
CA MET A 1 8.57 -24.83 20.80
C MET A 1 8.57 -25.75 19.59
N GLU A 2 9.51 -26.68 19.55
CA GLU A 2 9.56 -27.72 18.52
C GLU A 2 8.74 -28.94 18.98
N ASP A 3 8.00 -29.57 18.07
CA ASP A 3 7.23 -30.79 18.28
C ASP A 3 8.09 -32.07 18.31
N VAL A 4 9.27 -32.02 17.68
CA VAL A 4 10.24 -33.12 17.58
C VAL A 4 11.54 -32.77 18.33
N ARG A 5 12.26 -33.79 18.82
CA ARG A 5 13.56 -33.56 19.46
C ARG A 5 14.57 -33.03 18.45
N THR A 6 15.24 -31.93 18.80
CA THR A 6 16.22 -31.25 17.94
C THR A 6 17.49 -32.06 17.67
N ASP A 7 17.71 -33.15 18.43
CA ASP A 7 18.83 -34.10 18.28
C ASP A 7 18.48 -35.30 17.38
N TRP A 8 17.26 -35.38 16.84
CA TRP A 8 16.82 -36.42 15.90
C TRP A 8 17.13 -36.08 14.44
N GLY A 9 18.36 -35.66 14.16
CA GLY A 9 18.84 -35.45 12.78
C GLY A 9 17.96 -34.48 11.97
N THR A 10 17.56 -34.89 10.77
CA THR A 10 16.73 -34.08 9.83
C THR A 10 15.23 -34.14 10.11
N THR A 11 14.81 -34.78 11.19
CA THR A 11 13.38 -35.00 11.51
C THR A 11 12.77 -33.82 12.25
N SER A 12 13.59 -33.02 12.95
CA SER A 12 13.22 -31.71 13.48
C SER A 12 13.53 -30.70 12.39
N ASP A 13 12.53 -29.91 12.01
CA ASP A 13 12.68 -28.86 11.00
C ASP A 13 13.15 -27.53 11.61
N ARG A 14 13.20 -27.47 12.95
CA ARG A 14 13.75 -26.41 13.79
C ARG A 14 13.12 -25.07 13.51
N ASP A 15 11.83 -25.08 13.22
CA ASP A 15 11.08 -23.86 13.07
C ASP A 15 10.61 -23.33 14.43
N TYR A 16 10.47 -24.18 15.46
CA TYR A 16 9.98 -23.82 16.80
C TYR A 16 8.61 -23.14 16.81
N ASN A 17 7.77 -23.35 15.80
CA ASN A 17 6.48 -22.68 15.67
C ASN A 17 5.29 -23.50 16.20
N ASP A 18 5.49 -24.78 16.54
CA ASP A 18 4.40 -25.70 16.92
C ASP A 18 3.60 -25.20 18.11
N MET A 19 4.28 -24.60 19.07
CA MET A 19 3.65 -23.91 20.20
C MET A 19 4.45 -22.68 20.60
N VAL A 20 3.83 -21.51 20.50
CA VAL A 20 4.41 -20.23 20.91
C VAL A 20 3.71 -19.77 22.19
N PHE A 21 4.49 -19.44 23.22
CA PHE A 21 3.98 -18.94 24.49
C PHE A 21 4.56 -17.57 24.78
N ARG A 22 3.72 -16.67 25.24
CA ARG A 22 4.13 -15.45 25.91
C ARG A 22 4.10 -15.70 27.42
N PHE A 23 5.23 -15.51 28.09
CA PHE A 23 5.31 -15.55 29.55
C PHE A 23 5.42 -14.13 30.09
N THR A 24 4.60 -13.82 31.07
CA THR A 24 4.50 -12.50 31.70
C THR A 24 4.74 -12.64 33.19
N GLY A 25 5.49 -11.72 33.80
CA GLY A 25 5.83 -11.78 35.23
C GLY A 25 6.77 -12.90 35.68
N ALA A 26 7.48 -13.55 34.75
CA ALA A 26 8.45 -14.60 35.05
C ALA A 26 9.77 -14.37 34.29
N THR A 27 10.90 -14.75 34.89
CA THR A 27 12.19 -14.82 34.19
C THR A 27 12.48 -16.26 33.82
N GLY A 28 12.87 -16.48 32.56
CA GLY A 28 13.22 -17.79 32.03
C GLY A 28 14.66 -17.78 31.49
N ILE A 29 15.34 -18.93 31.61
CA ILE A 29 16.58 -19.19 30.90
C ILE A 29 16.27 -20.19 29.81
N ALA A 30 16.20 -19.72 28.56
CA ALA A 30 16.07 -20.55 27.38
C ALA A 30 17.10 -20.09 26.34
N PRO A 31 17.65 -20.99 25.51
CA PRO A 31 18.46 -20.60 24.37
C PRO A 31 17.69 -19.64 23.46
N LEU A 32 18.35 -18.59 22.96
CA LEU A 32 17.76 -17.75 21.93
C LEU A 32 17.47 -18.59 20.69
N MET A 33 16.27 -18.43 20.13
CA MET A 33 15.85 -19.13 18.92
C MET A 33 16.80 -18.85 17.75
N ASP A 34 17.37 -17.64 17.66
CA ASP A 34 18.35 -17.22 16.64
C ASP A 34 19.55 -18.17 16.49
N ALA A 35 19.94 -18.82 17.59
CA ALA A 35 21.09 -19.72 17.61
C ALA A 35 20.76 -21.13 17.13
N ASN A 36 19.47 -21.50 17.05
CA ASN A 36 19.04 -22.88 16.83
C ASN A 36 18.02 -23.05 15.70
N VAL A 37 17.36 -21.97 15.27
CA VAL A 37 16.34 -21.99 14.22
C VAL A 37 16.92 -22.36 12.86
N ASN A 38 16.17 -23.14 12.10
CA ASN A 38 16.37 -23.24 10.67
C ASN A 38 15.95 -21.92 10.01
N ARG A 39 16.91 -21.14 9.52
CA ARG A 39 16.65 -19.80 8.97
C ARG A 39 15.64 -19.78 7.83
N ASP A 40 15.55 -20.85 7.06
CA ASP A 40 14.60 -20.98 5.95
C ASP A 40 13.16 -21.22 6.44
N ARG A 41 12.99 -21.54 7.73
CA ARG A 41 11.70 -21.80 8.38
C ARG A 41 11.46 -20.93 9.60
N ASP A 42 12.17 -19.81 9.73
CA ASP A 42 11.97 -18.91 10.87
C ASP A 42 10.59 -18.26 10.78
N TRP A 43 9.62 -18.79 11.53
CA TRP A 43 8.24 -18.32 11.51
C TRP A 43 8.11 -16.85 11.91
N ARG A 44 9.08 -16.28 12.64
CA ARG A 44 9.07 -14.86 13.02
C ARG A 44 9.17 -13.93 11.80
N ASN A 45 9.63 -14.45 10.66
CA ASN A 45 9.66 -13.73 9.39
C ASN A 45 8.32 -13.81 8.63
N SER A 46 7.44 -14.75 9.00
CA SER A 46 6.06 -14.78 8.47
C SER A 46 5.21 -13.69 9.10
N SER A 47 4.17 -13.22 8.42
CA SER A 47 3.31 -12.16 8.96
C SER A 47 2.55 -12.54 10.22
N VAL A 48 2.04 -13.77 10.31
CA VAL A 48 1.45 -14.31 11.55
C VAL A 48 2.49 -14.32 12.66
N GLY A 49 3.74 -14.63 12.33
CA GLY A 49 4.82 -14.58 13.29
C GLY A 49 5.17 -13.17 13.76
N GLN A 50 5.18 -12.20 12.85
CA GLN A 50 5.37 -10.79 13.20
C GLN A 50 4.23 -10.27 14.07
N GLU A 51 2.98 -10.67 13.83
CA GLU A 51 1.83 -10.36 14.69
C GLU A 51 1.95 -11.00 16.07
N LEU A 52 2.36 -12.27 16.14
CA LEU A 52 2.59 -12.97 17.41
C LEU A 52 3.73 -12.33 18.21
N VAL A 53 4.83 -11.95 17.55
CA VAL A 53 5.93 -11.22 18.17
C VAL A 53 5.44 -9.86 18.66
N GLN A 54 4.69 -9.12 17.84
CA GLN A 54 4.10 -7.83 18.21
C GLN A 54 3.19 -7.96 19.45
N TYR A 55 2.26 -8.92 19.44
CA TYR A 55 1.41 -9.24 20.58
C TYR A 55 2.23 -9.62 21.82
N ALA A 56 3.30 -10.39 21.63
CA ALA A 56 4.19 -10.80 22.71
C ALA A 56 4.99 -9.63 23.30
N THR A 57 5.33 -8.63 22.49
CA THR A 57 6.03 -7.40 22.90
C THR A 57 5.11 -6.32 23.46
N ARG A 58 3.78 -6.51 23.40
CA ARG A 58 2.83 -5.60 24.03
C ARG A 58 3.17 -5.43 25.52
N PRO A 59 2.96 -4.26 26.11
CA PRO A 59 3.07 -4.11 27.56
C PRO A 59 2.02 -4.96 28.30
N ASP A 60 2.39 -5.49 29.47
CA ASP A 60 1.48 -6.26 30.35
C ASP A 60 0.52 -5.36 31.12
N TYR A 61 -0.51 -4.87 30.43
CA TYR A 61 -1.65 -4.18 31.05
C TYR A 61 -2.94 -4.98 30.89
N SER A 62 -3.89 -4.78 31.79
CA SER A 62 -5.20 -5.46 31.76
C SER A 62 -6.13 -4.96 30.65
N GLY A 63 -5.80 -3.83 30.01
CA GLY A 63 -6.51 -3.28 28.86
C GLY A 63 -6.12 -1.83 28.57
N GLY A 64 -6.87 -1.19 27.68
CA GLY A 64 -6.72 0.24 27.39
C GLY A 64 -5.62 0.57 26.37
N ILE A 65 -5.14 -0.43 25.65
CA ILE A 65 -4.08 -0.30 24.65
C ILE A 65 -4.71 -0.33 23.25
N PHE A 66 -4.19 0.53 22.38
CA PHE A 66 -4.53 0.59 20.97
C PHE A 66 -3.35 0.12 20.13
N ASP A 67 -3.63 -0.76 19.18
CA ASP A 67 -2.68 -1.33 18.24
C ASP A 67 -2.88 -0.69 16.88
N THR A 68 -1.86 0.00 16.36
CA THR A 68 -1.94 0.64 15.05
C THR A 68 -1.80 -0.39 13.94
N GLY A 69 -2.48 -0.12 12.83
CA GLY A 69 -2.22 -0.84 11.59
C GLY A 69 -0.85 -0.48 11.01
N GLU A 70 -0.56 -1.06 9.85
CA GLU A 70 0.72 -0.89 9.14
C GLU A 70 1.04 0.54 8.71
N SER A 71 0.03 1.37 8.41
CA SER A 71 0.30 2.77 8.08
C SER A 71 0.75 3.59 9.30
N GLY A 72 0.53 3.08 10.52
CA GLY A 72 0.69 3.84 11.77
C GLY A 72 -0.30 5.00 11.90
N MET A 73 -1.22 5.20 10.94
CA MET A 73 -2.15 6.31 10.96
C MET A 73 -3.29 6.05 11.93
N VAL A 74 -3.49 6.98 12.85
CA VAL A 74 -4.63 6.98 13.76
C VAL A 74 -5.45 8.23 13.48
N ARG A 75 -6.71 8.04 13.12
CA ARG A 75 -7.65 9.15 12.95
C ARG A 75 -8.54 9.24 14.18
N ILE A 76 -8.62 10.42 14.78
CA ILE A 76 -9.43 10.67 15.96
C ILE A 76 -10.38 11.84 15.68
N ASP A 77 -11.68 11.62 15.91
CA ASP A 77 -12.72 12.64 15.81
C ASP A 77 -13.33 12.90 17.20
N PHE A 78 -13.43 14.17 17.60
CA PHE A 78 -14.04 14.55 18.87
C PHE A 78 -15.54 14.72 18.68
N LEU A 79 -16.32 13.75 19.17
CA LEU A 79 -17.73 13.62 18.82
C LEU A 79 -18.65 14.35 19.79
N HIS A 80 -18.43 14.22 21.09
CA HIS A 80 -19.32 14.80 22.10
C HIS A 80 -18.56 15.20 23.35
N ASP A 81 -19.04 16.27 23.97
CA ASP A 81 -18.54 16.89 25.19
C ASP A 81 -19.70 17.14 26.17
N GLY A 82 -20.02 16.12 26.97
CA GLY A 82 -21.16 16.12 27.88
C GLY A 82 -20.84 16.58 29.31
N GLY A 83 -19.55 16.65 29.66
CA GLY A 83 -19.10 16.74 31.05
C GLY A 83 -18.59 18.11 31.48
N TRP A 84 -18.28 18.27 32.77
CA TRP A 84 -17.58 19.46 33.30
C TRP A 84 -16.06 19.40 33.06
N TYR A 85 -15.62 18.41 32.29
CA TYR A 85 -14.25 18.26 31.89
C TYR A 85 -13.71 19.58 31.32
N GLN A 86 -12.49 19.93 31.73
CA GLN A 86 -11.76 21.08 31.21
C GLN A 86 -10.29 20.72 31.13
N GLY A 87 -9.76 20.41 29.95
CA GLY A 87 -8.40 19.89 29.89
C GLY A 87 -7.85 19.60 28.50
N GLU A 88 -6.92 18.66 28.43
CA GLU A 88 -6.34 18.16 27.19
C GLU A 88 -6.41 16.63 27.11
N LEU A 89 -6.90 16.11 25.98
CA LEU A 89 -6.80 14.69 25.64
C LEU A 89 -5.54 14.48 24.82
N ALA A 90 -4.76 13.45 25.13
CA ALA A 90 -3.53 13.12 24.45
C ALA A 90 -3.42 11.62 24.16
N ILE A 91 -2.58 11.30 23.18
CA ILE A 91 -2.12 9.94 22.89
C ILE A 91 -0.60 9.86 23.03
N PHE A 92 -0.10 8.70 23.47
CA PHE A 92 1.32 8.46 23.63
C PHE A 92 1.69 7.01 23.30
N SER A 93 2.84 6.83 22.66
CA SER A 93 3.41 5.52 22.33
C SER A 93 3.90 4.82 23.59
N LEU A 94 3.64 3.51 23.67
CA LEU A 94 4.09 2.64 24.76
C LEU A 94 5.47 2.01 24.49
N ALA A 95 6.04 2.17 23.30
CA ALA A 95 7.34 1.59 22.97
C ALA A 95 8.45 2.15 23.90
N GLY A 96 9.16 1.29 24.62
CA GLY A 96 10.18 1.71 25.59
C GLY A 96 9.62 2.14 26.95
N MET A 97 8.30 2.10 27.15
CA MET A 97 7.67 2.46 28.43
C MET A 97 7.68 1.34 29.47
N GLU A 98 8.08 0.11 29.10
CA GLU A 98 8.24 -1.03 30.00
C GLU A 98 9.26 -0.79 31.13
N ASN A 99 10.10 0.23 30.98
CA ASN A 99 11.07 0.67 31.99
C ASN A 99 10.46 1.56 33.09
N PHE A 100 9.19 1.93 32.95
CA PHE A 100 8.48 2.78 33.90
C PHE A 100 7.36 1.98 34.55
N GLN A 101 7.26 2.07 35.88
CA GLN A 101 6.14 1.48 36.59
C GLN A 101 4.85 2.24 36.24
N ALA A 102 3.85 1.57 35.67
CA ALA A 102 2.55 2.17 35.39
C ALA A 102 1.96 2.81 36.65
N GLY A 103 1.44 4.03 36.49
CA GLY A 103 0.87 4.83 37.58
C GLY A 103 1.91 5.55 38.45
N SER A 104 3.21 5.40 38.18
CA SER A 104 4.25 6.18 38.84
C SER A 104 4.32 7.61 38.28
N THR A 105 4.91 8.52 39.05
CA THR A 105 5.17 9.89 38.61
C THR A 105 6.03 9.95 37.35
N GLU A 106 7.00 9.04 37.23
CA GLU A 106 7.91 8.94 36.09
C GLU A 106 7.18 8.48 34.83
N PHE A 107 6.28 7.49 34.96
CA PHE A 107 5.43 7.05 33.85
C PHE A 107 4.55 8.20 33.33
N ILE A 108 3.88 8.92 34.23
CA ILE A 108 2.97 10.02 33.89
C ILE A 108 3.75 11.16 33.22
N GLN A 109 4.91 11.51 33.78
CA GLN A 109 5.74 12.58 33.23
C GLN A 109 6.28 12.22 31.84
N GLU A 110 6.72 10.97 31.64
CA GLU A 110 7.21 10.51 30.33
C GLU A 110 6.08 10.41 29.30
N ALA A 111 4.89 9.91 29.67
CA ALA A 111 3.71 9.92 28.80
C ALA A 111 3.37 11.35 28.36
N SER A 112 3.41 12.31 29.30
CA SER A 112 3.19 13.73 29.01
C SER A 112 4.27 14.31 28.08
N ARG A 113 5.54 13.92 28.29
CA ARG A 113 6.65 14.39 27.45
C ARG A 113 6.54 13.87 26.02
N ARG A 114 6.12 12.62 25.84
CA ARG A 114 5.90 11.97 24.53
C ARG A 114 4.75 12.60 23.76
N ALA A 115 3.63 12.87 24.45
CA ALA A 115 2.47 13.54 23.87
C ALA A 115 2.76 14.94 23.29
N LEU A 116 3.84 15.60 23.73
CA LEU A 116 4.24 16.94 23.27
C LEU A 116 5.26 16.91 22.12
N THR A 117 5.60 15.73 21.60
CA THR A 117 6.63 15.61 20.56
C THR A 117 6.13 15.90 19.15
N ASP A 118 4.81 15.91 18.94
CA ASP A 118 4.17 15.98 17.62
C ASP A 118 4.77 14.97 16.63
N SER A 119 5.02 13.76 17.11
CA SER A 119 5.71 12.69 16.39
C SER A 119 5.07 11.33 16.66
N HIS A 120 5.61 10.26 16.07
CA HIS A 120 5.19 8.89 16.35
C HIS A 120 5.22 8.48 17.83
N LEU A 121 5.85 9.27 18.70
CA LEU A 121 5.82 9.08 20.15
C LEU A 121 4.53 9.60 20.81
N GLY A 122 3.81 10.56 20.22
CA GLY A 122 2.57 11.06 20.80
C GLY A 122 2.18 12.47 20.36
N TYR A 123 0.93 12.80 20.66
CA TYR A 123 0.26 14.05 20.27
C TYR A 123 -0.74 14.50 21.35
N VAL A 124 -0.94 15.82 21.46
CA VAL A 124 -2.15 16.38 22.08
C VAL A 124 -3.26 16.39 21.04
N VAL A 125 -4.35 15.66 21.32
CA VAL A 125 -5.44 15.39 20.37
C VAL A 125 -6.47 16.51 20.39
N THR A 126 -7.01 16.86 21.56
CA THR A 126 -7.99 17.95 21.68
C THR A 126 -7.73 18.76 22.94
N LYS A 127 -8.03 20.06 22.84
CA LYS A 127 -7.99 21.02 23.95
C LYS A 127 -9.41 21.49 24.20
N ASP A 128 -10.04 20.88 25.17
CA ASP A 128 -11.45 21.03 25.51
C ASP A 128 -11.93 22.50 25.55
N ARG A 129 -11.16 23.36 26.23
CA ARG A 129 -11.49 24.79 26.37
C ARG A 129 -11.58 25.58 25.07
N THR A 130 -11.02 25.07 23.97
CA THR A 130 -10.94 25.79 22.69
C THR A 130 -11.45 25.00 21.50
N ASP A 131 -11.64 23.70 21.65
CA ASP A 131 -11.88 22.77 20.57
C ASP A 131 -13.27 22.17 20.75
N ALA A 132 -14.18 22.45 19.82
CA ALA A 132 -15.54 21.97 19.96
C ALA A 132 -15.64 20.51 19.51
N ALA A 133 -16.46 19.73 20.21
CA ALA A 133 -16.97 18.46 19.73
C ALA A 133 -17.92 18.65 18.54
N LYS A 134 -18.08 17.59 17.73
CA LYS A 134 -18.93 17.61 16.55
C LYS A 134 -20.42 17.80 16.88
N PHE A 135 -20.89 17.11 17.92
CA PHE A 135 -22.29 17.12 18.35
C PHE A 135 -22.43 17.94 19.62
N SER A 136 -23.28 18.96 19.56
CA SER A 136 -23.58 19.91 20.65
C SER A 136 -25.04 19.82 21.13
N ASP A 137 -25.76 18.76 20.74
CA ASP A 137 -27.12 18.53 21.20
C ASP A 137 -27.07 17.91 22.60
N LYS A 138 -27.84 18.46 23.54
CA LYS A 138 -27.90 17.93 24.91
C LYS A 138 -28.65 16.60 24.99
N VAL A 139 -28.22 15.73 25.90
CA VAL A 139 -29.03 14.57 26.34
C VAL A 139 -30.02 14.99 27.43
N ALA A 140 -31.04 14.18 27.70
CA ALA A 140 -32.19 14.63 28.51
C ALA A 140 -31.86 14.98 29.97
N TRP A 141 -30.77 14.42 30.52
CA TRP A 141 -30.36 14.55 31.92
C TRP A 141 -29.08 15.37 32.13
N GLU A 142 -28.48 15.89 31.07
CA GLU A 142 -27.21 16.61 31.15
C GLU A 142 -27.13 17.75 30.14
N ALA A 143 -26.36 18.79 30.48
CA ALA A 143 -26.15 19.93 29.60
C ALA A 143 -25.08 19.62 28.55
N ASP A 144 -24.98 20.47 27.53
CA ASP A 144 -23.87 20.47 26.58
C ASP A 144 -22.85 21.50 27.05
N PHE A 145 -21.59 21.08 27.24
CA PHE A 145 -20.49 21.95 27.65
C PHE A 145 -19.55 22.33 26.51
N ASN A 146 -19.87 21.85 25.31
CA ASN A 146 -19.13 22.06 24.09
C ASN A 146 -18.81 23.54 23.83
N ALA A 147 -17.53 23.84 23.64
CA ALA A 147 -17.03 25.19 23.46
C ALA A 147 -16.01 25.30 22.32
N GLY A 148 -15.93 26.47 21.70
CA GLY A 148 -14.91 26.76 20.68
C GLY A 148 -15.32 26.39 19.26
N THR A 149 -14.40 25.80 18.48
CA THR A 149 -14.63 25.47 17.06
C THR A 149 -14.25 24.03 16.76
N TYR A 150 -15.14 23.33 16.05
CA TYR A 150 -14.91 21.94 15.66
C TYR A 150 -13.85 21.87 14.58
N LYS A 151 -12.77 21.13 14.85
CA LYS A 151 -11.59 21.04 13.97
C LYS A 151 -11.70 19.96 12.90
N GLY A 152 -12.79 19.20 12.88
CA GLY A 152 -12.87 17.98 12.08
C GLY A 152 -12.11 16.82 12.73
N ALA A 153 -12.29 15.63 12.17
CA ALA A 153 -11.48 14.48 12.51
C ALA A 153 -10.00 14.75 12.15
N GLN A 154 -9.11 14.52 13.10
CA GLN A 154 -7.68 14.76 12.94
C GLN A 154 -6.96 13.44 12.72
N THR A 155 -5.82 13.50 12.03
CA THR A 155 -5.03 12.33 11.67
C THR A 155 -3.63 12.46 12.26
N PHE A 156 -3.20 11.42 12.96
CA PHE A 156 -1.95 11.34 13.71
C PHE A 156 -1.09 10.21 13.17
N ASN A 157 0.21 10.47 13.01
CA ASN A 157 1.17 9.49 12.50
C ASN A 157 1.87 8.83 13.69
N MET A 158 1.31 7.72 14.16
CA MET A 158 1.93 6.87 15.18
C MET A 158 2.91 5.87 14.53
N ALA A 159 3.63 5.10 15.35
CA ALA A 159 4.48 4.04 14.81
C ALA A 159 3.64 3.00 14.05
N SER A 160 4.12 2.56 12.89
CA SER A 160 3.56 1.40 12.18
C SER A 160 3.61 0.17 13.09
N ARG A 161 2.51 -0.60 13.16
CA ARG A 161 2.42 -1.79 14.03
C ARG A 161 2.84 -1.52 15.48
N GLY A 162 2.57 -0.31 15.96
CA GLY A 162 2.93 0.17 17.29
C GLY A 162 1.78 0.05 18.29
N HIS A 163 2.10 0.33 19.55
CA HIS A 163 1.14 0.36 20.65
C HIS A 163 1.06 1.77 21.23
N PHE A 164 -0.14 2.27 21.48
CA PHE A 164 -0.36 3.55 22.14
C PHE A 164 -1.52 3.49 23.12
N ALA A 165 -1.62 4.50 23.97
CA ALA A 165 -2.70 4.68 24.92
C ALA A 165 -3.14 6.14 25.00
N PHE A 166 -4.30 6.36 25.60
CA PHE A 166 -4.85 7.69 25.82
C PHE A 166 -4.55 8.18 27.24
N MET A 167 -4.32 9.48 27.35
CA MET A 167 -4.16 10.22 28.59
C MET A 167 -5.08 11.44 28.55
N LEU A 168 -5.95 11.54 29.55
CA LEU A 168 -6.86 12.63 29.80
C LEU A 168 -6.32 13.50 30.93
N VAL A 169 -5.88 14.72 30.62
CA VAL A 169 -5.35 15.68 31.58
C VAL A 169 -6.44 16.65 31.98
N GLN A 170 -6.92 16.52 33.22
CA GLN A 170 -7.97 17.38 33.76
C GLN A 170 -7.41 18.68 34.35
N ASN A 171 -8.20 19.75 34.22
CA ASN A 171 -8.00 21.10 34.75
C ASN A 171 -6.61 21.72 34.48
N ASN A 172 -5.86 21.15 33.54
CA ASN A 172 -4.48 21.51 33.29
C ASN A 172 -4.09 21.16 31.84
N THR A 173 -2.82 21.38 31.50
CA THR A 173 -2.25 21.01 30.20
C THR A 173 -1.23 19.89 30.34
N VAL A 174 -1.08 19.10 29.29
CA VAL A 174 -0.03 18.09 29.15
C VAL A 174 1.36 18.74 29.35
N ALA A 175 1.54 19.95 28.80
CA ALA A 175 2.76 20.74 28.93
C ALA A 175 3.10 21.09 30.39
N ALA A 176 2.10 21.41 31.21
CA ALA A 176 2.32 21.71 32.61
C ALA A 176 2.80 20.47 33.38
N ILE A 177 2.17 19.32 33.15
CA ILE A 177 2.53 18.06 33.82
C ILE A 177 3.93 17.58 33.41
N ALA A 178 4.25 17.66 32.10
CA ALA A 178 5.59 17.33 31.62
C ALA A 178 6.68 18.19 32.28
N LYS A 179 6.39 19.48 32.49
CA LYS A 179 7.32 20.45 33.09
C LYS A 179 7.48 20.27 34.60
N ASP A 180 6.39 20.07 35.32
CA ASP A 180 6.38 19.93 36.78
C ASP A 180 5.37 18.88 37.21
N ILE A 181 5.85 17.66 37.42
CA ILE A 181 5.02 16.52 37.85
C ILE A 181 4.40 16.72 39.24
N SER A 182 4.88 17.66 40.06
CA SER A 182 4.35 17.86 41.41
C SER A 182 2.92 18.44 41.42
N ILE A 183 2.50 19.07 40.31
CA ILE A 183 1.17 19.71 40.19
C ILE A 183 0.02 18.71 40.19
N ILE A 184 0.29 17.43 39.90
CA ILE A 184 -0.73 16.36 39.90
C ILE A 184 -1.30 16.10 41.30
N LYS A 185 -0.62 16.60 42.36
CA LYS A 185 -1.09 16.53 43.75
C LYS A 185 -2.19 17.54 44.05
N GLN A 186 -2.39 18.52 43.17
CA GLN A 186 -3.49 19.48 43.29
C GLN A 186 -4.79 18.81 42.84
N THR A 187 -5.88 19.11 43.53
CA THR A 187 -7.20 18.56 43.23
C THR A 187 -7.57 18.79 41.76
N GLY A 188 -7.95 17.72 41.06
CA GLY A 188 -8.41 17.79 39.68
C GLY A 188 -7.32 17.85 38.61
N ASN A 189 -6.02 17.78 38.97
CA ASN A 189 -4.90 17.81 38.01
C ASN A 189 -4.27 16.46 37.71
N LEU A 190 -4.74 15.39 38.36
CA LEU A 190 -4.17 14.07 38.22
C LEU A 190 -4.69 13.42 36.92
N PRO A 191 -3.83 13.06 35.96
CA PRO A 191 -4.30 12.48 34.71
C PRO A 191 -5.07 11.18 34.90
N ILE A 192 -5.93 10.94 33.94
CA ILE A 192 -6.68 9.70 33.77
C ILE A 192 -6.18 9.00 32.50
N PHE A 193 -5.94 7.71 32.56
CA PHE A 193 -5.41 6.92 31.45
C PHE A 193 -6.42 5.87 30.98
N SER A 194 -6.38 5.54 29.70
CA SER A 194 -7.11 4.37 29.16
C SER A 194 -6.62 3.07 29.79
N ILE A 195 -5.33 3.00 30.15
CA ILE A 195 -4.69 1.87 30.83
C ILE A 195 -5.09 1.89 32.31
N PRO A 196 -5.78 0.86 32.85
CA PRO A 196 -6.20 0.83 34.24
C PRO A 196 -5.04 1.00 35.23
N GLU A 197 -3.94 0.28 35.04
CA GLU A 197 -2.75 0.29 35.90
C GLU A 197 -1.98 1.62 35.86
N ALA A 198 -2.16 2.42 34.81
CA ALA A 198 -1.53 3.72 34.70
C ALA A 198 -2.23 4.80 35.54
N ASN A 199 -3.40 4.52 36.10
CA ASN A 199 -4.13 5.43 36.96
C ASN A 199 -3.62 5.33 38.42
N PRO A 200 -2.99 6.36 38.99
CA PRO A 200 -2.46 6.28 40.35
C PRO A 200 -3.55 5.96 41.38
N PHE A 201 -3.26 5.06 42.32
CA PHE A 201 -4.16 4.63 43.41
C PHE A 201 -5.41 3.83 43.00
N GLY A 202 -5.50 3.33 41.77
CA GLY A 202 -6.59 2.45 41.35
C GLY A 202 -6.27 1.62 40.11
N SER A 203 -6.92 0.47 39.97
CA SER A 203 -6.84 -0.40 38.78
C SER A 203 -8.24 -0.69 38.22
N ALA A 204 -9.18 0.24 38.44
CA ALA A 204 -10.58 0.05 38.04
C ALA A 204 -10.67 0.01 36.51
N ILE A 205 -11.16 -1.12 36.00
CA ILE A 205 -11.46 -1.29 34.58
C ILE A 205 -12.62 -0.36 34.21
N GLY A 206 -12.59 0.17 32.99
CA GLY A 206 -13.70 0.92 32.42
C GLY A 206 -13.58 2.42 32.53
N GLN A 207 -12.42 2.97 32.90
CA GLN A 207 -12.20 4.42 32.86
C GLN A 207 -12.31 4.97 31.43
N MET A 208 -11.94 4.13 30.45
CA MET A 208 -12.29 4.27 29.04
C MET A 208 -13.09 3.03 28.62
N VAL A 209 -14.09 3.19 27.77
CA VAL A 209 -14.95 2.12 27.23
C VAL A 209 -15.04 2.19 25.72
N ASN A 210 -15.24 1.02 25.09
CA ASN A 210 -15.69 0.90 23.72
C ASN A 210 -17.23 0.91 23.72
N VAL A 211 -17.81 1.96 23.14
CA VAL A 211 -19.23 2.30 23.23
C VAL A 211 -20.11 1.29 22.50
N ASP A 212 -19.65 0.78 21.35
CA ASP A 212 -20.45 -0.01 20.41
C ASP A 212 -19.76 -1.28 19.89
N GLY A 213 -18.57 -1.59 20.39
CA GLY A 213 -17.72 -2.69 19.91
C GLY A 213 -17.06 -2.40 18.58
N LYS A 214 -17.05 -1.14 18.15
CA LYS A 214 -16.43 -0.69 16.90
C LYS A 214 -15.40 0.38 17.23
N ASN A 215 -15.59 1.59 16.70
CA ASN A 215 -14.61 2.67 16.69
C ASN A 215 -14.97 3.83 17.61
N THR A 216 -16.05 3.70 18.38
CA THR A 216 -16.53 4.76 19.25
C THR A 216 -16.07 4.45 20.67
N TYR A 217 -15.38 5.40 21.28
CA TYR A 217 -14.84 5.26 22.62
C TYR A 217 -15.25 6.44 23.48
N ALA A 218 -15.39 6.18 24.79
CA ALA A 218 -15.75 7.22 25.74
C ALA A 218 -14.89 7.12 27.00
N PHE A 219 -14.63 8.28 27.61
CA PHE A 219 -14.08 8.38 28.95
C PHE A 219 -15.15 8.75 29.95
N GLU A 220 -14.98 8.25 31.16
CA GLU A 220 -15.51 8.92 32.36
C GLU A 220 -14.51 9.99 32.79
N ASP A 221 -14.99 11.21 33.01
CA ASP A 221 -14.15 12.28 33.55
C ASP A 221 -13.86 12.08 35.05
N ASN A 222 -14.74 11.37 35.75
CA ASN A 222 -14.57 11.05 37.16
C ASN A 222 -13.92 9.68 37.36
N ARG A 223 -13.13 9.58 38.42
CA ARG A 223 -12.39 8.36 38.73
C ARG A 223 -13.31 7.27 39.27
N LEU A 224 -13.31 6.12 38.60
CA LEU A 224 -14.15 4.97 38.97
C LEU A 224 -13.80 4.33 40.32
N ASN A 225 -12.57 4.49 40.80
CA ASN A 225 -12.09 3.92 42.06
C ASN A 225 -12.43 4.79 43.29
N LEU A 226 -13.02 5.97 43.10
CA LEU A 226 -13.44 6.86 44.19
C LEU A 226 -14.95 6.73 44.40
N PRO A 227 -15.43 6.44 45.63
CA PRO A 227 -16.85 6.24 45.90
C PRO A 227 -17.67 7.50 45.58
N ASN A 228 -18.79 7.33 44.86
CA ASN A 228 -19.83 8.35 44.62
C ASN A 228 -19.37 9.60 43.83
N LEU A 229 -18.35 9.49 42.98
CA LEU A 229 -17.94 10.60 42.10
C LEU A 229 -18.37 10.39 40.64
N SER A 230 -18.22 9.18 40.09
CA SER A 230 -18.64 8.86 38.73
C SER A 230 -20.09 8.39 38.68
N ASP A 231 -20.84 8.94 37.74
CA ASP A 231 -22.22 8.62 37.37
C ASP A 231 -22.34 7.61 36.23
N ARG A 232 -21.22 7.23 35.61
CA ARG A 232 -21.08 6.10 34.69
C ARG A 232 -21.93 6.24 33.44
N ASP A 233 -22.10 7.45 32.94
CA ASP A 233 -22.86 7.74 31.72
C ASP A 233 -21.99 7.82 30.46
N TYR A 234 -20.67 7.97 30.59
CA TYR A 234 -19.71 7.86 29.50
C TYR A 234 -20.02 8.81 28.34
N ASN A 235 -20.50 10.01 28.62
CA ASN A 235 -20.75 11.05 27.63
C ASN A 235 -19.87 12.28 27.82
N ASP A 236 -19.01 12.31 28.84
CA ASP A 236 -18.10 13.44 29.07
C ASP A 236 -17.20 13.70 27.88
N ILE A 237 -16.58 12.65 27.35
CA ILE A 237 -15.70 12.74 26.19
C ILE A 237 -15.94 11.52 25.34
N VAL A 238 -16.61 11.73 24.21
CA VAL A 238 -16.83 10.68 23.21
C VAL A 238 -15.98 10.96 21.99
N ILE A 239 -15.18 9.99 21.58
CA ILE A 239 -14.30 10.06 20.42
C ILE A 239 -14.53 8.90 19.46
N GLN A 240 -14.31 9.15 18.18
CA GLN A 240 -14.12 8.10 17.19
C GLN A 240 -12.62 7.84 17.03
N VAL A 241 -12.18 6.59 17.02
CA VAL A 241 -10.80 6.20 16.72
C VAL A 241 -10.79 5.19 15.56
N LYS A 242 -10.13 5.56 14.45
CA LYS A 242 -9.93 4.71 13.26
C LYS A 242 -8.44 4.53 12.96
N GLY A 243 -8.12 3.48 12.20
CA GLY A 243 -6.72 3.11 11.88
C GLY A 243 -5.98 2.36 13.00
N ALA A 244 -6.66 2.08 14.10
CA ALA A 244 -6.18 1.22 15.18
C ALA A 244 -7.26 0.21 15.60
N THR A 245 -6.83 -0.89 16.20
CA THR A 245 -7.67 -1.81 16.99
C THR A 245 -7.39 -1.60 18.47
N SER A 246 -8.24 -2.09 19.37
CA SER A 246 -8.02 -1.93 20.81
C SER A 246 -8.61 -3.07 21.63
N ASP A 247 -8.14 -3.20 22.86
CA ASP A 247 -8.68 -4.10 23.88
C ASP A 247 -9.53 -3.37 24.94
N VAL A 248 -9.98 -2.15 24.64
CA VAL A 248 -10.81 -1.36 25.56
C VAL A 248 -12.14 -2.10 25.82
N PRO A 249 -12.57 -2.26 27.08
CA PRO A 249 -13.76 -3.04 27.43
C PRO A 249 -15.05 -2.44 26.86
N LEU A 250 -16.01 -3.30 26.50
CA LEU A 250 -17.34 -2.87 26.04
C LEU A 250 -18.13 -2.16 27.14
N MET A 251 -18.81 -1.07 26.76
CA MET A 251 -19.60 -0.25 27.67
C MET A 251 -20.80 -0.98 28.30
N ASN A 252 -21.34 -2.02 27.64
CA ASN A 252 -22.55 -2.75 28.06
C ASN A 252 -22.55 -3.28 29.52
N GLY A 253 -21.38 -3.52 30.10
CA GLY A 253 -21.23 -4.01 31.47
C GLY A 253 -20.81 -2.95 32.49
N LEU A 254 -20.62 -1.70 32.06
CA LEU A 254 -19.98 -0.66 32.84
C LEU A 254 -20.85 0.59 33.01
N VAL A 255 -21.67 0.91 32.01
CA VAL A 255 -22.59 2.05 32.02
C VAL A 255 -23.70 1.92 33.06
N ASN A 256 -24.10 3.04 33.64
CA ASN A 256 -25.33 3.17 34.39
C ASN A 256 -26.53 3.06 33.44
N PRO A 257 -27.40 2.04 33.56
CA PRO A 257 -28.52 1.85 32.64
C PRO A 257 -29.51 3.02 32.59
N GLU A 258 -29.60 3.82 33.66
CA GLU A 258 -30.49 4.99 33.71
C GLU A 258 -29.93 6.20 32.96
N ARG A 259 -28.64 6.16 32.58
CA ARG A 259 -27.95 7.22 31.87
C ARG A 259 -27.29 6.76 30.56
N ASP A 260 -27.70 5.61 30.02
CA ASP A 260 -27.20 5.12 28.74
C ASP A 260 -27.74 5.96 27.57
N TRP A 261 -26.93 6.94 27.14
CA TRP A 261 -27.26 7.89 26.09
C TRP A 261 -27.40 7.24 24.71
N ARG A 262 -26.89 6.02 24.48
CA ARG A 262 -26.90 5.39 23.15
C ARG A 262 -28.30 5.16 22.62
N SER A 263 -29.28 4.99 23.50
CA SER A 263 -30.69 4.80 23.13
C SER A 263 -31.42 6.10 22.82
N SER A 264 -30.84 7.25 23.14
CA SER A 264 -31.42 8.56 22.85
C SER A 264 -31.34 8.89 21.35
N ILE A 265 -32.16 9.85 20.90
CA ILE A 265 -32.13 10.35 19.52
C ILE A 265 -30.73 10.87 19.17
N GLU A 266 -30.12 11.63 20.08
CA GLU A 266 -28.79 12.22 19.87
C GLU A 266 -27.70 11.16 19.86
N GLY A 267 -27.77 10.18 20.76
CA GLY A 267 -26.87 9.03 20.75
C GLY A 267 -26.94 8.23 19.45
N GLN A 268 -28.14 8.00 18.91
CA GLN A 268 -28.30 7.33 17.62
C GLN A 268 -27.74 8.14 16.45
N LYS A 269 -27.90 9.47 16.44
CA LYS A 269 -27.26 10.34 15.43
C LYS A 269 -25.73 10.22 15.49
N LEU A 270 -25.16 10.31 16.70
CA LEU A 270 -23.72 10.18 16.91
C LEU A 270 -23.22 8.81 16.46
N LEU A 271 -23.86 7.73 16.89
CA LEU A 271 -23.46 6.36 16.53
C LEU A 271 -23.61 6.09 15.04
N ASN A 272 -24.62 6.65 14.37
CA ASN A 272 -24.76 6.56 12.91
C ASN A 272 -23.60 7.26 12.21
N TYR A 273 -23.21 8.45 12.68
CA TYR A 273 -22.03 9.14 12.16
C TYR A 273 -20.75 8.37 12.44
N ALA A 274 -20.54 7.88 13.67
CA ALA A 274 -19.34 7.16 14.07
C ALA A 274 -19.20 5.78 13.41
N ASN A 275 -20.30 5.20 12.93
CA ASN A 275 -20.29 3.90 12.26
C ASN A 275 -20.36 3.97 10.74
N ARG A 276 -20.37 5.18 10.17
CA ARG A 276 -20.29 5.36 8.74
C ARG A 276 -18.91 4.97 8.21
N SER A 277 -18.88 4.51 6.97
CA SER A 277 -17.63 4.34 6.23
C SER A 277 -17.06 5.73 5.89
N GLU A 278 -15.77 5.93 6.16
CA GLU A 278 -15.05 7.15 5.77
C GLU A 278 -14.01 6.78 4.71
N TYR A 279 -13.87 7.61 3.69
CA TYR A 279 -13.02 7.33 2.54
C TYR A 279 -11.94 8.39 2.36
N ASP A 280 -11.17 8.65 3.42
CA ASP A 280 -10.18 9.73 3.42
C ASP A 280 -8.78 9.27 2.99
N LYS A 281 -8.57 7.95 2.91
CA LYS A 281 -7.36 7.30 2.40
C LYS A 281 -7.73 6.08 1.56
N GLY A 282 -6.91 5.79 0.56
CA GLY A 282 -7.20 4.76 -0.42
C GLY A 282 -8.07 5.24 -1.57
N VAL A 283 -8.17 6.56 -1.77
CA VAL A 283 -9.18 7.14 -2.65
C VAL A 283 -8.56 7.90 -3.80
N ILE A 284 -9.14 7.70 -4.98
CA ILE A 284 -8.89 8.48 -6.17
C ILE A 284 -10.10 9.41 -6.35
N SER A 285 -9.86 10.72 -6.26
CA SER A 285 -10.89 11.73 -6.45
C SER A 285 -10.77 12.31 -7.86
N SER A 286 -11.85 12.25 -8.62
CA SER A 286 -11.94 12.90 -9.92
C SER A 286 -12.12 14.42 -9.76
N GLY A 287 -11.53 15.19 -10.66
CA GLY A 287 -11.73 16.64 -10.76
C GLY A 287 -12.92 16.99 -11.63
N GLN A 288 -12.93 18.20 -12.18
CA GLN A 288 -14.07 18.73 -12.95
C GLN A 288 -14.25 18.02 -14.29
N SER A 289 -13.17 17.53 -14.89
CA SER A 289 -13.25 16.83 -16.17
C SER A 289 -13.90 15.45 -16.07
N GLY A 290 -13.81 14.80 -14.90
CA GLY A 290 -14.18 13.40 -14.73
C GLY A 290 -13.31 12.41 -15.54
N MET A 291 -12.30 12.87 -16.29
CA MET A 291 -11.48 11.99 -17.13
C MET A 291 -10.32 11.40 -16.33
N LEU A 292 -10.15 10.08 -16.44
CA LEU A 292 -9.04 9.34 -15.87
C LEU A 292 -8.38 8.47 -16.94
N GLU A 293 -7.11 8.71 -17.24
CA GLU A 293 -6.28 7.80 -18.00
C GLU A 293 -5.68 6.77 -17.04
N VAL A 294 -5.76 5.48 -17.39
CA VAL A 294 -5.16 4.37 -16.63
C VAL A 294 -4.34 3.52 -17.59
N GLU A 295 -3.15 3.13 -17.17
CA GLU A 295 -2.24 2.28 -17.93
C GLU A 295 -1.58 1.26 -17.01
N PHE A 296 -1.63 -0.01 -17.38
CA PHE A 296 -1.01 -1.09 -16.61
C PHE A 296 0.49 -1.14 -16.93
N LEU A 297 1.32 -0.84 -15.94
CA LEU A 297 2.75 -0.66 -16.12
C LEU A 297 3.56 -1.91 -15.83
N TYR A 298 3.31 -2.58 -14.71
CA TYR A 298 4.15 -3.69 -14.27
C TYR A 298 3.32 -4.77 -13.59
N ASP A 299 3.66 -6.02 -13.88
CA ASP A 299 3.11 -7.23 -13.27
C ASP A 299 4.25 -7.97 -12.55
N GLY A 300 4.44 -7.60 -11.29
CA GLY A 300 5.34 -8.27 -10.36
C GLY A 300 4.61 -9.37 -9.60
N GLY A 301 5.33 -10.19 -8.85
CA GLY A 301 4.71 -11.22 -8.03
C GLY A 301 3.91 -12.27 -8.80
N ALA A 302 3.44 -13.30 -8.10
CA ALA A 302 2.63 -14.34 -8.70
C ALA A 302 1.13 -13.95 -8.74
N TYR A 303 0.80 -12.66 -8.73
CA TYR A 303 -0.58 -12.21 -8.70
C TYR A 303 -1.33 -12.77 -9.91
N ARG A 304 -2.58 -13.18 -9.66
CA ARG A 304 -3.53 -13.54 -10.69
C ARG A 304 -4.87 -12.97 -10.28
N GLY A 305 -5.54 -12.16 -11.10
CA GLY A 305 -6.89 -11.73 -10.78
C GLY A 305 -7.36 -10.46 -11.47
N ASP A 306 -8.56 -10.01 -11.09
CA ASP A 306 -9.14 -8.76 -11.60
C ASP A 306 -8.84 -7.58 -10.66
N VAL A 307 -8.57 -6.41 -11.24
CA VAL A 307 -8.55 -5.12 -10.53
C VAL A 307 -9.63 -4.22 -11.12
N GLY A 308 -10.36 -3.51 -10.27
CA GLY A 308 -11.42 -2.60 -10.66
C GLY A 308 -11.42 -1.32 -9.85
N ILE A 309 -12.09 -0.30 -10.39
CA ILE A 309 -12.36 0.97 -9.72
C ILE A 309 -13.88 1.13 -9.55
N PHE A 310 -14.32 1.67 -8.42
CA PHE A 310 -15.74 1.86 -8.12
C PHE A 310 -16.01 3.18 -7.39
N SER A 311 -17.12 3.83 -7.72
CA SER A 311 -17.57 5.06 -7.07
C SER A 311 -17.92 4.79 -5.62
N LEU A 312 -17.55 5.72 -4.75
CA LEU A 312 -17.84 5.71 -3.32
C LEU A 312 -19.12 6.47 -2.97
N ASP A 313 -19.79 7.07 -3.95
CA ASP A 313 -21.00 7.86 -3.73
C ASP A 313 -22.12 6.99 -3.13
N GLY A 314 -22.60 7.35 -1.93
CA GLY A 314 -23.62 6.58 -1.23
C GLY A 314 -23.11 5.29 -0.56
N MET A 315 -21.82 4.97 -0.68
CA MET A 315 -21.26 3.77 -0.06
C MET A 315 -21.18 3.89 1.47
N GLU A 316 -21.20 5.11 2.02
CA GLU A 316 -21.23 5.39 3.46
C GLU A 316 -22.43 4.78 4.20
N ASN A 317 -23.48 4.40 3.46
CA ASN A 317 -24.65 3.69 3.97
C ASN A 317 -24.40 2.20 4.23
N TYR A 318 -23.28 1.65 3.76
CA TYR A 318 -22.88 0.27 4.04
C TYR A 318 -21.78 0.26 5.09
N ALA A 319 -21.89 -0.65 6.05
CA ALA A 319 -20.82 -0.89 7.00
C ALA A 319 -19.54 -1.35 6.26
N ALA A 320 -18.40 -0.74 6.60
CA ALA A 320 -17.11 -1.07 6.01
C ALA A 320 -16.81 -2.58 6.14
N GLY A 321 -16.27 -3.17 5.06
CA GLY A 321 -15.95 -4.60 4.98
C GLY A 321 -17.15 -5.56 5.02
N SER A 322 -18.39 -5.08 5.12
CA SER A 322 -19.58 -5.95 5.14
C SER A 322 -19.83 -6.60 3.78
N THR A 323 -20.51 -7.75 3.78
CA THR A 323 -20.94 -8.44 2.54
C THR A 323 -21.76 -7.53 1.62
N ALA A 324 -22.57 -6.63 2.19
CA ALA A 324 -23.34 -5.65 1.40
C ALA A 324 -22.45 -4.60 0.74
N PHE A 325 -21.43 -4.10 1.45
CA PHE A 325 -20.42 -3.21 0.86
C PHE A 325 -19.69 -3.91 -0.29
N ILE A 326 -19.22 -5.14 -0.06
CA ILE A 326 -18.46 -5.93 -1.05
C ILE A 326 -19.31 -6.17 -2.31
N ALA A 327 -20.59 -6.53 -2.12
CA ALA A 327 -21.53 -6.76 -3.22
C ALA A 327 -21.69 -5.52 -4.10
N GLU A 328 -21.91 -4.36 -3.48
CA GLU A 328 -22.15 -3.12 -4.20
C GLU A 328 -20.88 -2.60 -4.88
N ALA A 329 -19.72 -2.69 -4.21
CA ALA A 329 -18.43 -2.32 -4.80
C ALA A 329 -18.11 -3.16 -6.05
N ALA A 330 -18.27 -4.48 -5.98
CA ALA A 330 -18.06 -5.37 -7.11
C ALA A 330 -19.05 -5.11 -8.25
N ARG A 331 -20.33 -4.87 -7.94
CA ARG A 331 -21.36 -4.54 -8.94
C ARG A 331 -21.02 -3.24 -9.68
N ARG A 332 -20.56 -2.21 -8.96
CA ARG A 332 -20.14 -0.93 -9.53
C ARG A 332 -18.90 -1.09 -10.41
N ALA A 333 -17.86 -1.77 -9.94
CA ALA A 333 -16.66 -2.05 -10.73
C ALA A 333 -16.98 -2.82 -12.03
N ALA A 334 -17.87 -3.80 -11.97
CA ALA A 334 -18.30 -4.58 -13.14
C ALA A 334 -19.24 -3.83 -14.11
N SER A 335 -19.73 -2.64 -13.75
CA SER A 335 -20.80 -1.95 -14.49
C SER A 335 -20.38 -1.36 -15.83
N ASN A 336 -19.07 -1.12 -16.02
CA ASN A 336 -18.53 -0.41 -17.18
C ASN A 336 -19.23 0.95 -17.44
N SER A 337 -19.41 1.71 -16.37
CA SER A 337 -20.14 2.99 -16.37
C SER A 337 -19.41 4.00 -15.48
N THR A 338 -19.95 5.22 -15.35
CA THR A 338 -19.37 6.20 -14.41
C THR A 338 -19.39 5.72 -12.95
N GLN A 339 -20.12 4.66 -12.62
CA GLN A 339 -20.04 4.01 -11.31
C GLN A 339 -18.78 3.16 -11.11
N GLY A 340 -18.11 2.71 -12.18
CA GLY A 340 -16.92 1.87 -12.07
C GLY A 340 -16.59 1.05 -13.31
N TYR A 341 -15.36 0.56 -13.33
CA TYR A 341 -14.75 -0.17 -14.44
C TYR A 341 -13.86 -1.29 -13.92
N VAL A 342 -13.80 -2.41 -14.65
CA VAL A 342 -12.69 -3.38 -14.53
C VAL A 342 -11.50 -2.78 -15.26
N LEU A 343 -10.41 -2.57 -14.53
CA LEU A 343 -9.17 -1.96 -15.01
C LEU A 343 -8.24 -3.00 -15.63
N LEU A 344 -8.16 -4.18 -15.00
CA LEU A 344 -7.25 -5.25 -15.35
C LEU A 344 -7.94 -6.60 -15.15
N SER A 345 -7.72 -7.52 -16.09
CA SER A 345 -7.85 -8.95 -15.88
C SER A 345 -6.51 -9.59 -16.20
N ASP A 346 -5.73 -9.89 -15.16
CA ASP A 346 -4.32 -10.29 -15.28
C ASP A 346 -4.11 -11.54 -16.17
N THR A 347 -5.09 -12.45 -16.21
CA THR A 347 -5.05 -13.61 -17.11
C THR A 347 -5.01 -13.28 -18.62
N THR A 348 -5.31 -12.03 -19.01
CA THR A 348 -5.51 -11.65 -20.42
C THR A 348 -4.86 -10.33 -20.81
N ASP A 349 -4.49 -9.50 -19.85
CA ASP A 349 -4.03 -8.13 -20.07
C ASP A 349 -2.57 -8.04 -19.63
N ALA A 350 -1.70 -7.68 -20.58
CA ALA A 350 -0.28 -7.57 -20.27
C ALA A 350 0.08 -6.17 -19.79
N ALA A 351 1.04 -6.10 -18.89
CA ALA A 351 1.74 -4.90 -18.46
C ALA A 351 2.61 -4.30 -19.57
N LYS A 352 2.85 -3.00 -19.46
CA LYS A 352 3.75 -2.22 -20.32
C LYS A 352 5.17 -2.75 -20.25
N PHE A 353 5.69 -3.00 -19.06
CA PHE A 353 7.06 -3.43 -18.82
C PHE A 353 7.08 -4.92 -18.49
N THR A 354 7.95 -5.67 -19.15
CA THR A 354 7.92 -7.14 -19.15
C THR A 354 9.18 -7.80 -18.59
N SER A 355 10.26 -7.05 -18.36
CA SER A 355 11.45 -7.62 -17.72
C SER A 355 11.26 -7.73 -16.21
N GLY A 356 11.93 -8.70 -15.60
CA GLY A 356 11.98 -8.88 -14.14
C GLY A 356 12.70 -7.76 -13.42
N LEU A 357 12.68 -7.83 -12.09
CA LEU A 357 13.59 -7.12 -11.20
C LEU A 357 14.79 -8.03 -10.89
N ASP A 358 15.87 -7.46 -10.35
CA ASP A 358 17.11 -8.22 -10.04
C ASP A 358 16.88 -9.41 -9.07
N TRP A 359 15.81 -9.35 -8.27
CA TRP A 359 15.46 -10.35 -7.26
C TRP A 359 14.11 -11.02 -7.50
N GLU A 360 13.41 -10.68 -8.58
CA GLU A 360 12.06 -11.17 -8.82
C GLU A 360 11.72 -11.27 -10.31
N ALA A 361 11.08 -12.36 -10.69
CA ALA A 361 10.59 -12.54 -12.05
C ALA A 361 9.35 -11.67 -12.30
N ASN A 362 9.22 -11.20 -13.54
CA ASN A 362 7.99 -10.59 -14.02
C ASN A 362 7.04 -11.71 -14.50
N PHE A 363 5.76 -11.64 -14.11
CA PHE A 363 4.77 -12.69 -14.36
C PHE A 363 3.75 -12.34 -15.44
N ASN A 364 4.09 -11.34 -16.25
CA ASN A 364 3.22 -10.72 -17.23
C ASN A 364 2.67 -11.72 -18.26
N ALA A 365 1.36 -11.68 -18.47
CA ALA A 365 0.65 -12.53 -19.41
C ALA A 365 -0.35 -11.74 -20.26
N GLY A 366 -0.68 -12.26 -21.44
CA GLY A 366 -1.73 -11.69 -22.29
C GLY A 366 -1.24 -10.64 -23.27
N THR A 367 -2.04 -9.60 -23.53
CA THR A 367 -1.72 -8.57 -24.55
C THR A 367 -1.78 -7.17 -23.94
N PHE A 368 -0.76 -6.36 -24.20
CA PHE A 368 -0.72 -4.98 -23.74
C PHE A 368 -1.83 -4.16 -24.43
N LYS A 369 -2.67 -3.51 -23.63
CA LYS A 369 -3.86 -2.78 -24.12
C LYS A 369 -3.64 -1.28 -24.30
N GLY A 370 -2.45 -0.76 -23.93
CA GLY A 370 -2.18 0.66 -23.93
C GLY A 370 -2.95 1.43 -22.86
N THR A 371 -2.88 2.76 -22.94
CA THR A 371 -3.63 3.66 -22.06
C THR A 371 -5.13 3.58 -22.33
N ARG A 372 -5.91 3.40 -21.25
CA ARG A 372 -7.37 3.43 -21.27
C ARG A 372 -7.88 4.74 -20.69
N SER A 373 -8.74 5.45 -21.41
CA SER A 373 -9.45 6.62 -20.90
C SER A 373 -10.80 6.21 -20.33
N LEU A 374 -11.06 6.56 -19.07
CA LEU A 374 -12.28 6.28 -18.33
C LEU A 374 -13.04 7.58 -18.08
N ASN A 375 -14.37 7.51 -18.13
CA ASN A 375 -15.26 8.61 -17.78
C ASN A 375 -15.84 8.36 -16.39
N LEU A 376 -15.38 9.13 -15.41
CA LEU A 376 -15.88 9.12 -14.04
C LEU A 376 -16.88 10.27 -13.85
N ASN A 377 -17.76 10.17 -12.86
CA ASN A 377 -18.50 11.33 -12.37
C ASN A 377 -17.50 12.42 -11.92
N PRO A 378 -17.68 13.70 -12.30
CA PRO A 378 -16.84 14.79 -11.82
C PRO A 378 -16.89 14.99 -10.31
N ASN A 379 -15.79 15.47 -9.70
CA ASN A 379 -15.70 15.80 -8.26
C ASN A 379 -16.17 14.67 -7.33
N SER A 380 -15.92 13.42 -7.70
CA SER A 380 -16.43 12.23 -7.02
C SER A 380 -15.28 11.34 -6.55
N ALA A 381 -15.51 10.58 -5.48
CA ALA A 381 -14.52 9.71 -4.87
C ALA A 381 -14.65 8.27 -5.38
N TYR A 382 -13.51 7.61 -5.61
CA TYR A 382 -13.45 6.23 -6.08
C TYR A 382 -12.48 5.39 -5.24
N GLY A 383 -12.88 4.15 -4.98
CA GLY A 383 -12.04 3.11 -4.40
C GLY A 383 -11.55 2.12 -5.46
N VAL A 384 -10.49 1.40 -5.15
CA VAL A 384 -9.99 0.26 -5.94
C VAL A 384 -10.38 -1.04 -5.22
N ILE A 385 -10.81 -2.02 -6.01
CA ILE A 385 -11.06 -3.40 -5.58
C ILE A 385 -10.13 -4.33 -6.35
N GLN A 386 -9.47 -5.22 -5.64
CA GLN A 386 -8.64 -6.28 -6.20
C GLN A 386 -9.23 -7.62 -5.77
N VAL A 387 -9.24 -8.60 -6.67
CA VAL A 387 -9.74 -9.95 -6.39
C VAL A 387 -8.61 -10.94 -6.66
N PRO A 388 -7.74 -11.21 -5.66
CA PRO A 388 -6.68 -12.19 -5.82
C PRO A 388 -7.22 -13.55 -6.22
N ASN A 389 -6.49 -14.25 -7.07
CA ASN A 389 -6.82 -15.54 -7.68
C ASN A 389 -8.24 -15.65 -8.28
N GLY A 390 -8.91 -14.54 -8.57
CA GLY A 390 -10.34 -14.54 -8.90
C GLY A 390 -10.75 -13.39 -9.81
N ARG A 391 -12.05 -13.31 -10.06
CA ARG A 391 -12.64 -12.27 -10.92
C ARG A 391 -13.64 -11.43 -10.16
N ILE A 392 -13.82 -10.17 -10.55
CA ILE A 392 -14.86 -9.31 -9.99
C ILE A 392 -16.25 -9.92 -10.22
N SER A 393 -16.45 -10.61 -11.35
CA SER A 393 -17.70 -11.32 -11.63
C SER A 393 -18.00 -12.45 -10.65
N GLU A 394 -16.98 -13.12 -10.11
CA GLU A 394 -17.16 -14.13 -9.05
C GLU A 394 -17.63 -13.49 -7.74
N VAL A 395 -17.11 -12.30 -7.41
CA VAL A 395 -17.53 -11.53 -6.23
C VAL A 395 -18.97 -11.02 -6.38
N VAL A 396 -19.36 -10.57 -7.58
CA VAL A 396 -20.76 -10.20 -7.87
C VAL A 396 -21.71 -11.38 -7.63
N ALA A 397 -21.29 -12.59 -8.03
CA ALA A 397 -22.09 -13.81 -7.84
C ALA A 397 -22.08 -14.30 -6.38
N ASN A 398 -20.98 -14.11 -5.66
CA ASN A 398 -20.83 -14.50 -4.25
C ASN A 398 -20.06 -13.42 -3.45
N PRO A 399 -20.76 -12.40 -2.92
CA PRO A 399 -20.11 -11.33 -2.17
C PRO A 399 -19.50 -11.75 -0.82
N ALA A 400 -19.78 -12.98 -0.36
CA ALA A 400 -19.20 -13.56 0.85
C ALA A 400 -17.96 -14.44 0.55
N ILE A 401 -17.42 -14.37 -0.67
CA ILE A 401 -16.20 -15.09 -1.05
C ILE A 401 -15.02 -14.68 -0.16
N ASP A 402 -14.23 -15.67 0.27
CA ASP A 402 -13.15 -15.51 1.25
C ASP A 402 -11.92 -16.35 0.87
N GLY A 403 -10.92 -16.42 1.75
CA GLY A 403 -9.68 -17.17 1.50
C GLY A 403 -8.79 -16.46 0.50
N THR A 404 -8.19 -17.21 -0.45
CA THR A 404 -7.28 -16.65 -1.46
C THR A 404 -7.99 -15.81 -2.54
N LYS A 405 -9.33 -15.77 -2.50
CA LYS A 405 -10.20 -14.98 -3.39
C LYS A 405 -10.94 -13.86 -2.68
N ARG A 406 -10.62 -13.60 -1.41
CA ARG A 406 -11.23 -12.51 -0.66
C ARG A 406 -10.88 -11.17 -1.33
N PRO A 407 -11.86 -10.32 -1.66
CA PRO A 407 -11.56 -9.02 -2.23
C PRO A 407 -10.79 -8.13 -1.26
N LEU A 408 -9.79 -7.44 -1.80
CA LEU A 408 -9.00 -6.42 -1.12
C LEU A 408 -9.38 -5.05 -1.66
N PHE A 409 -9.31 -4.04 -0.80
CA PHE A 409 -9.75 -2.68 -1.09
C PHE A 409 -8.61 -1.70 -0.87
N SER A 410 -8.55 -0.62 -1.64
CA SER A 410 -7.56 0.44 -1.36
C SER A 410 -7.82 1.18 -0.04
N MET A 411 -9.02 1.06 0.56
CA MET A 411 -9.43 1.75 1.79
C MET A 411 -9.17 0.87 3.03
N LEU A 412 -8.54 1.45 4.06
CA LEU A 412 -8.14 0.77 5.30
C LEU A 412 -9.29 0.01 5.98
N ASP A 413 -10.41 0.70 6.23
CA ASP A 413 -11.53 0.18 7.02
C ASP A 413 -12.22 -1.05 6.38
N ASN A 414 -11.98 -1.29 5.09
CA ASN A 414 -12.61 -2.35 4.32
C ASN A 414 -11.76 -3.63 4.23
N ASN A 415 -10.53 -3.59 4.73
CA ASN A 415 -9.63 -4.73 4.75
C ASN A 415 -9.57 -5.39 6.14
N PRO A 416 -9.26 -6.70 6.21
CA PRO A 416 -8.79 -7.33 7.44
C PRO A 416 -7.64 -6.54 8.08
N SER A 417 -7.60 -6.50 9.41
CA SER A 417 -6.57 -5.83 10.21
C SER A 417 -6.33 -4.34 9.88
N ARG A 418 -7.24 -3.70 9.13
CA ARG A 418 -7.18 -2.30 8.73
C ARG A 418 -5.87 -1.91 8.03
N SER A 419 -5.42 -2.75 7.11
CA SER A 419 -4.18 -2.54 6.36
C SER A 419 -4.42 -1.83 5.02
N PHE A 420 -3.35 -1.22 4.46
CA PHE A 420 -3.42 -0.37 3.27
C PHE A 420 -2.84 -1.08 2.04
N GLN A 421 -3.67 -1.46 1.07
CA GLN A 421 -3.25 -2.31 -0.06
C GLN A 421 -2.83 -1.53 -1.32
N MET A 422 -2.63 -0.22 -1.16
CA MET A 422 -2.29 0.67 -2.26
C MET A 422 -1.11 1.54 -1.85
N GLY A 423 -0.24 1.91 -2.75
CA GLY A 423 0.82 2.88 -2.53
C GLY A 423 0.86 3.82 -3.71
N ARG A 424 1.43 5.01 -3.52
CA ARG A 424 1.58 5.96 -4.63
C ARG A 424 2.98 6.55 -4.74
N ILE A 425 3.31 6.95 -5.96
CA ILE A 425 4.40 7.88 -6.28
C ILE A 425 3.77 9.07 -7.02
N ASP A 426 4.11 10.28 -6.59
CA ASP A 426 3.78 11.50 -7.32
C ASP A 426 4.86 11.76 -8.36
N VAL A 427 4.50 11.66 -9.63
CA VAL A 427 5.42 11.87 -10.76
C VAL A 427 5.19 13.22 -11.45
N GLY A 428 4.31 14.05 -10.90
CA GLY A 428 4.02 15.40 -11.38
C GLY A 428 3.07 15.46 -12.58
N ASN A 429 2.69 16.68 -12.99
CA ASN A 429 1.82 16.95 -14.14
C ASN A 429 0.46 16.22 -14.13
N GLY A 430 -0.11 16.01 -12.92
CA GLY A 430 -1.37 15.28 -12.75
C GLY A 430 -1.27 13.79 -13.05
N SER A 431 -0.04 13.23 -13.07
CA SER A 431 0.26 11.83 -13.27
C SER A 431 0.76 11.22 -11.96
N TYR A 432 0.32 10.00 -11.67
CA TYR A 432 0.68 9.24 -10.48
C TYR A 432 1.00 7.81 -10.87
N VAL A 433 1.94 7.20 -10.14
CA VAL A 433 2.07 5.75 -10.11
C VAL A 433 1.27 5.25 -8.91
N ILE A 434 0.39 4.28 -9.13
CA ILE A 434 -0.29 3.52 -8.09
C ILE A 434 0.30 2.11 -8.12
N ALA A 435 0.68 1.61 -6.96
CA ALA A 435 1.21 0.28 -6.79
C ALA A 435 0.35 -0.47 -5.78
N LEU A 436 0.01 -1.72 -6.06
CA LEU A 436 -0.84 -2.55 -5.21
C LEU A 436 -0.05 -3.76 -4.72
N GLU A 437 -0.37 -4.18 -3.51
CA GLU A 437 0.01 -5.47 -2.95
C GLU A 437 -1.04 -6.51 -3.30
N ASP A 438 -0.59 -7.70 -3.65
CA ASP A 438 -1.47 -8.77 -4.11
C ASP A 438 -2.01 -9.69 -3.02
N GLN A 439 -1.36 -9.65 -1.88
CA GLN A 439 -1.66 -10.46 -0.73
C GLN A 439 -2.19 -9.62 0.41
N ARG A 440 -2.89 -10.31 1.31
CA ARG A 440 -3.26 -9.70 2.56
C ARG A 440 -2.00 -9.35 3.35
N LEU A 441 -1.95 -8.12 3.86
CA LEU A 441 -0.82 -7.63 4.65
C LEU A 441 -0.71 -8.27 6.04
N ASP A 442 -1.79 -8.90 6.52
CA ASP A 442 -1.81 -9.80 7.68
C ASP A 442 -1.55 -11.28 7.30
N GLY A 443 -1.36 -11.57 6.01
CA GLY A 443 -0.98 -12.85 5.43
C GLY A 443 0.44 -12.80 4.83
N ALA A 444 0.79 -13.65 3.87
CA ALA A 444 2.17 -13.81 3.40
C ALA A 444 2.74 -12.71 2.47
N SER A 445 2.12 -11.52 2.44
CA SER A 445 2.64 -10.37 1.69
C SER A 445 4.07 -10.04 2.11
N ASP A 446 4.93 -9.83 1.12
CA ASP A 446 6.33 -9.43 1.28
C ASP A 446 6.57 -7.92 1.15
N ARG A 447 5.48 -7.16 0.91
CA ARG A 447 5.38 -5.71 1.09
C ARG A 447 6.26 -4.92 0.11
N ASP A 448 6.43 -5.42 -1.09
CA ASP A 448 7.24 -4.77 -2.12
C ASP A 448 6.44 -3.84 -3.04
N TYR A 449 5.11 -3.91 -3.02
CA TYR A 449 4.16 -3.13 -3.79
C TYR A 449 4.56 -3.11 -5.27
N ASN A 450 5.02 -4.23 -5.81
CA ASN A 450 5.37 -4.34 -7.22
C ASN A 450 4.41 -5.24 -8.00
N ASP A 451 3.49 -5.92 -7.31
CA ASP A 451 2.66 -6.94 -7.92
C ASP A 451 1.83 -6.37 -9.07
N ILE A 452 1.19 -5.23 -8.83
CA ILE A 452 0.40 -4.55 -9.83
C ILE A 452 0.69 -3.07 -9.77
N ILE A 453 1.32 -2.55 -10.82
CA ILE A 453 1.63 -1.13 -10.93
C ILE A 453 0.82 -0.52 -12.07
N PHE A 454 0.05 0.52 -11.75
CA PHE A 454 -0.62 1.37 -12.73
C PHE A 454 0.01 2.74 -12.77
N ARG A 455 -0.04 3.35 -13.95
CA ARG A 455 -0.02 4.80 -14.08
C ARG A 455 -1.44 5.29 -14.20
N VAL A 456 -1.75 6.35 -13.47
CA VAL A 456 -2.99 7.09 -13.64
C VAL A 456 -2.71 8.56 -13.90
N LYS A 457 -3.47 9.17 -14.80
CA LYS A 457 -3.31 10.58 -15.16
C LYS A 457 -4.66 11.25 -15.40
N GLY A 458 -4.75 12.51 -15.00
CA GLY A 458 -5.92 13.33 -15.29
C GLY A 458 -6.01 14.53 -14.36
N ASP A 459 -7.14 15.21 -14.43
CA ASP A 459 -7.57 16.11 -13.37
C ASP A 459 -8.07 15.26 -12.20
N ILE A 460 -7.14 14.74 -11.40
CA ILE A 460 -7.41 13.83 -10.28
C ILE A 460 -6.53 14.18 -9.09
N SER A 461 -6.94 13.71 -7.90
CA SER A 461 -6.07 13.65 -6.73
C SER A 461 -6.16 12.26 -6.10
N ILE A 462 -5.05 11.80 -5.52
CA ILE A 462 -4.99 10.50 -4.86
C ILE A 462 -4.67 10.72 -3.40
N SER A 463 -5.63 10.38 -2.53
CA SER A 463 -5.37 10.28 -1.11
C SER A 463 -4.92 8.87 -0.79
N ALA A 464 -3.62 8.60 -0.97
CA ALA A 464 -2.97 7.36 -0.60
C ALA A 464 -1.59 7.64 0.00
N ASP A 465 -1.08 6.65 0.73
CA ASP A 465 0.26 6.59 1.27
C ASP A 465 1.31 6.64 0.17
N THR A 466 2.42 7.33 0.41
CA THR A 466 3.58 7.18 -0.45
C THR A 466 4.21 5.80 -0.24
N LEU A 467 4.86 5.26 -1.28
CA LEU A 467 5.58 3.99 -1.15
C LEU A 467 6.65 4.00 -0.05
N ASP A 468 7.23 5.16 0.28
CA ASP A 468 8.16 5.28 1.40
C ASP A 468 7.59 4.84 2.75
N ARG A 469 6.26 4.85 2.90
CA ARG A 469 5.59 4.49 4.15
C ARG A 469 5.14 3.03 4.18
N VAL A 470 4.73 2.48 3.04
CA VAL A 470 4.05 1.19 2.98
C VAL A 470 4.94 0.06 2.49
N MET A 471 5.92 0.37 1.65
CA MET A 471 6.83 -0.61 1.10
C MET A 471 7.94 -0.96 2.09
N ALA A 472 8.30 -2.24 2.17
CA ALA A 472 9.45 -2.69 2.92
C ALA A 472 10.75 -2.10 2.33
N ALA A 473 11.58 -1.49 3.17
CA ALA A 473 12.80 -0.82 2.71
C ALA A 473 13.78 -1.74 1.95
N SER A 474 13.81 -3.04 2.28
CA SER A 474 14.63 -4.05 1.59
C SER A 474 14.10 -4.47 0.22
N LYS A 475 12.89 -4.03 -0.13
CA LYS A 475 12.15 -4.39 -1.33
C LYS A 475 11.90 -3.20 -2.26
N ASP A 476 12.64 -2.11 -2.05
CA ASP A 476 12.47 -0.87 -2.80
C ASP A 476 12.93 -1.01 -4.26
N TRP A 477 12.00 -1.42 -5.12
CA TRP A 477 12.21 -1.61 -6.55
C TRP A 477 12.45 -0.29 -7.29
N ARG A 478 12.11 0.87 -6.72
CA ARG A 478 12.26 2.18 -7.37
C ARG A 478 13.72 2.54 -7.62
N SER A 479 14.62 1.90 -6.88
CA SER A 479 16.07 2.07 -7.01
C SER A 479 16.69 1.24 -8.14
N THR A 480 15.97 0.23 -8.65
CA THR A 480 16.40 -0.61 -9.78
C THR A 480 16.36 0.16 -11.09
N ASP A 481 17.04 -0.35 -12.10
CA ASP A 481 17.01 0.25 -13.44
C ASP A 481 15.61 0.17 -14.07
N MET A 482 14.91 -0.95 -13.86
CA MET A 482 13.49 -1.11 -14.25
C MET A 482 12.58 -0.10 -13.54
N GLY A 483 12.71 0.05 -12.22
CA GLY A 483 11.91 0.98 -11.43
C GLY A 483 12.09 2.44 -11.85
N LYS A 484 13.34 2.85 -12.15
CA LYS A 484 13.63 4.18 -12.70
C LYS A 484 12.98 4.37 -14.07
N ALA A 485 13.16 3.41 -14.98
CA ALA A 485 12.56 3.47 -16.31
C ALA A 485 11.03 3.58 -16.27
N LEU A 486 10.39 2.83 -15.37
CA LEU A 486 8.95 2.89 -15.14
C LEU A 486 8.51 4.27 -14.65
N ILE A 487 9.19 4.84 -13.65
CA ILE A 487 8.86 6.15 -13.07
C ILE A 487 9.10 7.28 -14.07
N ASP A 488 10.19 7.21 -14.84
CA ASP A 488 10.50 8.17 -15.90
C ASP A 488 9.43 8.14 -17.00
N TYR A 489 9.02 6.95 -17.44
CA TYR A 489 7.90 6.78 -18.37
C TYR A 489 6.59 7.36 -17.80
N ALA A 490 6.29 7.08 -16.53
CA ALA A 490 5.07 7.56 -15.91
C ALA A 490 4.99 9.09 -15.81
N SER A 491 6.15 9.73 -15.67
CA SER A 491 6.32 11.18 -15.66
C SER A 491 6.09 11.79 -17.04
N ASN A 492 6.63 11.16 -18.10
CA ASN A 492 6.63 11.73 -19.45
C ASN A 492 6.65 10.65 -20.56
N PRO A 493 5.51 10.03 -20.89
CA PRO A 493 5.46 9.01 -21.94
C PRO A 493 5.68 9.67 -23.31
N THR A 494 6.63 9.15 -24.10
CA THR A 494 6.84 9.60 -25.49
C THR A 494 6.08 8.71 -26.48
N ALA A 495 5.74 9.25 -27.65
CA ALA A 495 5.02 8.49 -28.69
C ALA A 495 5.78 7.24 -29.18
N ALA A 496 7.11 7.22 -29.08
CA ALA A 496 7.96 6.07 -29.41
C ALA A 496 7.92 4.95 -28.34
N THR A 497 7.33 5.24 -27.17
CA THR A 497 7.28 4.33 -26.02
C THR A 497 5.86 3.86 -25.71
N THR A 498 4.89 4.01 -26.62
CA THR A 498 3.49 3.60 -26.39
C THR A 498 3.22 2.13 -26.73
N THR A 499 4.21 1.42 -27.26
CA THR A 499 4.24 -0.04 -27.47
C THR A 499 4.66 -0.76 -26.19
N GLN A 500 4.52 -2.10 -26.13
CA GLN A 500 5.04 -2.85 -24.97
C GLN A 500 6.56 -2.70 -24.87
N SER A 501 7.12 -2.69 -23.66
CA SER A 501 8.54 -2.45 -23.40
C SER A 501 9.26 -3.63 -22.76
N ILE A 502 10.49 -3.84 -23.24
CA ILE A 502 11.50 -4.74 -22.68
C ILE A 502 12.73 -3.89 -22.36
N PHE A 503 13.22 -3.97 -21.13
CA PHE A 503 14.44 -3.30 -20.69
C PHE A 503 15.43 -4.32 -20.16
N GLY A 504 16.69 -4.22 -20.58
CA GLY A 504 17.80 -4.86 -19.92
C GLY A 504 18.30 -4.01 -18.75
N PHE A 505 19.40 -4.48 -18.17
CA PHE A 505 19.98 -4.01 -16.93
C PHE A 505 21.30 -3.28 -17.22
N SER A 506 22.17 -3.22 -16.21
CA SER A 506 23.53 -2.68 -16.34
C SER A 506 24.58 -3.73 -16.71
N TRP A 507 24.14 -4.94 -17.07
CA TRP A 507 24.97 -6.09 -17.44
C TRP A 507 24.72 -6.49 -18.88
N SER A 508 25.58 -7.35 -19.44
CA SER A 508 25.32 -7.94 -20.75
C SER A 508 24.07 -8.83 -20.74
N ASP A 509 23.07 -8.43 -21.51
CA ASP A 509 21.77 -9.10 -21.59
C ASP A 509 21.52 -9.78 -22.94
N THR A 510 20.54 -10.69 -22.96
CA THR A 510 19.93 -11.18 -24.20
C THR A 510 18.43 -10.96 -24.11
N LEU A 511 17.94 -9.96 -24.83
CA LEU A 511 16.55 -9.51 -24.83
C LEU A 511 15.84 -10.05 -26.08
N ASN A 512 14.76 -10.80 -25.86
CA ASN A 512 13.93 -11.35 -26.92
C ASN A 512 12.54 -10.73 -26.83
N GLY A 513 12.13 -10.00 -27.87
CA GLY A 513 10.75 -9.57 -28.08
C GLY A 513 9.87 -10.70 -28.60
N THR A 514 8.64 -10.35 -28.99
CA THR A 514 7.61 -11.32 -29.35
C THR A 514 7.22 -11.23 -30.83
N ASN A 515 5.93 -11.33 -31.13
CA ASN A 515 5.38 -11.09 -32.47
C ASN A 515 4.64 -9.74 -32.53
N ALA A 516 4.65 -8.97 -31.45
CA ALA A 516 4.02 -7.66 -31.36
C ALA A 516 5.04 -6.56 -31.70
N ASN A 517 4.58 -5.31 -31.74
CA ASN A 517 5.52 -4.19 -31.87
C ASN A 517 5.98 -3.77 -30.47
N GLU A 518 7.28 -3.85 -30.22
CA GLU A 518 7.91 -3.63 -28.92
C GLU A 518 8.88 -2.43 -28.96
N PHE A 519 9.13 -1.86 -27.78
CA PHE A 519 10.29 -1.02 -27.52
C PHE A 519 11.28 -1.82 -26.67
N ILE A 520 12.47 -2.09 -27.19
CA ILE A 520 13.50 -2.89 -26.52
C ILE A 520 14.73 -2.02 -26.26
N SER A 521 15.13 -1.90 -24.99
CA SER A 521 16.33 -1.17 -24.58
C SER A 521 17.30 -2.11 -23.87
N GLY A 522 18.53 -2.25 -24.38
CA GLY A 522 19.60 -3.07 -23.79
C GLY A 522 20.03 -2.57 -22.42
N GLY A 523 20.24 -1.26 -22.30
CA GLY A 523 20.64 -0.65 -21.04
C GLY A 523 22.13 -0.35 -21.05
N ALA A 524 22.89 -0.86 -20.09
CA ALA A 524 24.34 -0.80 -20.14
C ALA A 524 24.91 -2.21 -20.15
N GLY A 525 26.08 -2.41 -20.76
CA GLY A 525 26.60 -3.75 -21.01
C GLY A 525 26.73 -4.00 -22.51
N ASN A 526 27.19 -5.19 -22.89
CA ASN A 526 27.19 -5.57 -24.30
C ASN A 526 25.99 -6.50 -24.53
N ASP A 527 24.95 -5.99 -25.16
CA ASP A 527 23.65 -6.65 -25.18
C ASP A 527 23.37 -7.33 -26.51
N ILE A 528 22.49 -8.33 -26.50
CA ILE A 528 21.93 -8.95 -27.70
C ILE A 528 20.43 -8.64 -27.72
N LEU A 529 20.00 -7.86 -28.70
CA LEU A 529 18.60 -7.46 -28.89
C LEU A 529 18.01 -8.20 -30.09
N ILE A 530 16.96 -8.97 -29.84
CA ILE A 530 16.18 -9.70 -30.85
C ILE A 530 14.75 -9.15 -30.77
N GLY A 531 14.35 -8.34 -31.76
CA GLY A 531 12.99 -7.79 -31.84
C GLY A 531 11.92 -8.89 -31.95
N GLY A 532 12.15 -9.83 -32.87
CA GLY A 532 11.18 -10.86 -33.22
C GLY A 532 10.37 -10.40 -34.43
N ASN A 533 9.12 -10.86 -34.56
CA ASN A 533 8.24 -10.31 -35.59
C ASN A 533 7.58 -9.05 -35.05
N GLY A 534 7.21 -8.13 -35.94
CA GLY A 534 6.66 -6.83 -35.54
C GLY A 534 7.51 -5.72 -36.15
N ASN A 535 7.11 -4.48 -35.88
CA ASN A 535 7.95 -3.32 -36.18
C ASN A 535 8.47 -2.78 -34.85
N ASP A 536 9.65 -3.22 -34.45
CA ASP A 536 10.22 -2.92 -33.14
C ASP A 536 11.07 -1.66 -33.15
N ILE A 537 11.21 -1.06 -31.97
CA ILE A 537 12.13 0.05 -31.72
C ILE A 537 13.22 -0.47 -30.78
N LEU A 538 14.45 -0.54 -31.29
CA LEU A 538 15.60 -1.11 -30.59
C LEU A 538 16.58 -0.01 -30.18
N VAL A 539 17.03 -0.06 -28.93
CA VAL A 539 18.01 0.85 -28.32
C VAL A 539 19.07 -0.01 -27.66
N GLY A 540 20.31 -0.01 -28.15
CA GLY A 540 21.40 -0.79 -27.55
C GLY A 540 21.74 -0.25 -26.15
N GLY A 541 21.93 1.07 -26.07
CA GLY A 541 22.35 1.76 -24.88
C GLY A 541 23.87 1.86 -24.79
N ALA A 542 24.43 1.64 -23.60
CA ALA A 542 25.85 1.84 -23.33
C ALA A 542 26.62 0.53 -23.44
N GLY A 543 27.37 0.34 -24.53
CA GLY A 543 28.34 -0.74 -24.65
C GLY A 543 28.60 -1.08 -26.11
N LYS A 544 28.71 -2.38 -26.41
CA LYS A 544 28.87 -2.89 -27.78
C LYS A 544 27.79 -3.91 -28.04
N ASP A 545 26.74 -3.46 -28.68
CA ASP A 545 25.49 -4.20 -28.73
C ASP A 545 25.32 -4.94 -30.06
N THR A 546 24.56 -6.03 -30.03
CA THR A 546 24.27 -6.85 -31.20
C THR A 546 22.76 -6.85 -31.45
N PHE A 547 22.35 -6.23 -32.56
CA PHE A 547 20.99 -6.28 -33.06
C PHE A 547 20.84 -7.51 -33.96
N GLN A 548 20.16 -8.54 -33.45
CA GLN A 548 20.11 -9.86 -34.07
C GLN A 548 18.76 -10.13 -34.74
N PHE A 549 18.82 -10.44 -36.03
CA PHE A 549 17.68 -10.82 -36.85
C PHE A 549 17.80 -12.31 -37.20
N ASN A 550 16.83 -13.11 -36.76
CA ASN A 550 16.84 -14.56 -36.88
C ASN A 550 16.08 -15.07 -38.11
N HIS A 551 15.11 -14.31 -38.61
CA HIS A 551 14.30 -14.66 -39.76
C HIS A 551 14.02 -13.45 -40.64
N ILE A 552 13.74 -13.66 -41.93
CA ILE A 552 13.31 -12.60 -42.85
C ILE A 552 11.97 -11.95 -42.45
N ASN A 553 11.24 -12.54 -41.50
CA ASN A 553 9.97 -12.01 -41.02
C ASN A 553 10.16 -11.02 -39.87
N ASP A 554 11.39 -10.91 -39.34
CA ASP A 554 11.79 -9.92 -38.32
C ASP A 554 12.02 -8.53 -38.96
N ALA A 555 11.30 -8.25 -40.05
CA ALA A 555 11.53 -7.09 -40.90
C ALA A 555 10.57 -5.95 -40.55
N GLY A 556 11.10 -4.73 -40.40
CA GLY A 556 10.32 -3.54 -40.08
C GLY A 556 10.90 -2.68 -38.96
N ASP A 557 11.95 -3.15 -38.30
CA ASP A 557 12.49 -2.56 -37.09
C ASP A 557 13.19 -1.22 -37.31
N THR A 558 13.35 -0.47 -36.21
CA THR A 558 14.11 0.76 -36.15
C THR A 558 15.11 0.74 -35.00
N ILE A 559 16.39 0.92 -35.29
CA ILE A 559 17.45 1.09 -34.28
C ILE A 559 17.69 2.59 -34.06
N LEU A 560 17.64 3.07 -32.80
CA LEU A 560 17.71 4.51 -32.50
C LEU A 560 19.12 5.05 -32.20
N ASP A 561 20.05 4.23 -31.72
CA ASP A 561 21.32 4.69 -31.13
C ASP A 561 22.57 3.97 -31.63
N PHE A 562 22.47 3.32 -32.80
CA PHE A 562 23.55 2.52 -33.38
C PHE A 562 24.90 3.28 -33.44
N GLY A 563 25.87 2.78 -32.68
CA GLY A 563 27.10 3.45 -32.36
C GLY A 563 28.37 2.66 -32.70
N THR A 564 29.47 3.05 -32.06
CA THR A 564 30.80 2.46 -32.34
C THR A 564 30.97 1.15 -31.59
N GLY A 565 31.12 0.05 -32.33
CA GLY A 565 31.34 -1.27 -31.76
C GLY A 565 30.09 -2.16 -31.77
N ASP A 566 28.93 -1.58 -32.08
CA ASP A 566 27.69 -2.31 -32.28
C ASP A 566 27.72 -3.11 -33.58
N MET A 567 26.91 -4.15 -33.63
CA MET A 567 26.83 -5.07 -34.77
C MET A 567 25.39 -5.40 -35.12
N ILE A 568 25.11 -5.60 -36.41
CA ILE A 568 23.87 -6.19 -36.90
C ILE A 568 24.16 -7.63 -37.32
N ASN A 569 23.47 -8.60 -36.72
CA ASN A 569 23.66 -10.02 -37.00
C ASN A 569 22.56 -10.56 -37.92
N LEU A 570 22.96 -10.99 -39.12
CA LEU A 570 22.06 -11.46 -40.19
C LEU A 570 22.18 -12.95 -40.50
N ARG A 571 22.95 -13.70 -39.70
CA ARG A 571 23.14 -15.15 -39.87
C ARG A 571 21.82 -15.91 -40.00
N GLY A 572 20.88 -15.61 -39.10
CA GLY A 572 19.56 -16.24 -39.10
C GLY A 572 18.75 -15.85 -40.33
N VAL A 573 18.71 -14.56 -40.68
CA VAL A 573 18.03 -14.08 -41.90
C VAL A 573 18.53 -14.84 -43.14
N PHE A 574 19.84 -14.96 -43.33
CA PHE A 574 20.41 -15.65 -44.49
C PHE A 574 20.08 -17.14 -44.50
N SER A 575 20.13 -17.79 -43.33
CA SER A 575 19.68 -19.18 -43.20
C SER A 575 18.19 -19.32 -43.54
N SER A 576 17.33 -18.38 -43.14
CA SER A 576 15.88 -18.44 -43.36
C SER A 576 15.48 -18.39 -44.84
N ILE A 577 16.30 -17.73 -45.67
CA ILE A 577 16.11 -17.66 -47.13
C ILE A 577 16.92 -18.69 -47.91
N ASN A 578 17.63 -19.60 -47.22
CA ASN A 578 18.53 -20.60 -47.81
C ASN A 578 19.68 -19.99 -48.65
N TYR A 579 20.21 -18.83 -48.25
CA TYR A 579 21.34 -18.23 -48.93
C TYR A 579 22.66 -18.90 -48.52
N THR A 580 23.42 -19.40 -49.49
CA THR A 580 24.70 -20.11 -49.28
C THR A 580 25.90 -19.40 -49.89
N GLY A 581 25.73 -18.18 -50.40
CA GLY A 581 26.82 -17.40 -50.99
C GLY A 581 27.72 -16.77 -49.93
N THR A 582 28.89 -16.27 -50.36
CA THR A 582 29.90 -15.69 -49.46
C THR A 582 29.94 -14.17 -49.49
N ASN A 583 29.19 -13.52 -50.39
CA ASN A 583 29.17 -12.06 -50.52
C ASN A 583 27.76 -11.56 -50.84
N ALA A 584 26.93 -11.44 -49.80
CA ALA A 584 25.52 -11.06 -49.93
C ALA A 584 25.30 -9.72 -50.63
N ILE A 585 26.26 -8.79 -50.53
CA ILE A 585 26.18 -7.49 -51.20
C ILE A 585 26.42 -7.65 -52.71
N ALA A 586 27.47 -8.38 -53.10
CA ALA A 586 27.77 -8.63 -54.52
C ALA A 586 26.68 -9.48 -55.20
N ASP A 587 26.08 -10.40 -54.45
CA ASP A 587 25.01 -11.28 -54.91
C ASP A 587 23.64 -10.56 -54.91
N GLY A 588 23.58 -9.31 -54.48
CA GLY A 588 22.35 -8.49 -54.45
C GLY A 588 21.36 -8.88 -53.34
N ILE A 589 21.77 -9.76 -52.42
CA ILE A 589 20.96 -10.23 -51.29
C ILE A 589 20.84 -9.17 -50.21
N LEU A 590 21.87 -8.37 -49.99
CA LEU A 590 21.92 -7.30 -48.99
C LEU A 590 22.19 -5.96 -49.67
N GLN A 591 21.34 -4.97 -49.41
CA GLN A 591 21.46 -3.62 -49.94
C GLN A 591 21.26 -2.55 -48.86
N PHE A 592 21.79 -1.36 -49.12
CA PHE A 592 21.69 -0.20 -48.23
C PHE A 592 21.12 0.99 -48.96
N GLN A 593 20.16 1.66 -48.33
CA GLN A 593 19.59 2.90 -48.84
C GLN A 593 19.72 4.01 -47.81
N GLN A 594 20.38 5.11 -48.18
CA GLN A 594 20.42 6.31 -47.34
C GLN A 594 19.11 7.09 -47.53
N LEU A 595 18.37 7.33 -46.45
CA LEU A 595 17.17 8.16 -46.42
C LEU A 595 17.35 9.30 -45.41
N GLY A 596 17.72 10.48 -45.90
CA GLY A 596 18.07 11.60 -45.03
C GLY A 596 19.26 11.23 -44.14
N ALA A 597 19.10 11.36 -42.82
CA ALA A 597 20.12 10.97 -41.84
C ALA A 597 20.17 9.45 -41.57
N ASN A 598 19.19 8.67 -42.06
CA ASN A 598 19.00 7.27 -41.69
C ASN A 598 19.53 6.32 -42.77
N THR A 599 19.94 5.12 -42.35
CA THR A 599 20.29 4.03 -43.27
C THR A 599 19.24 2.93 -43.18
N VAL A 600 18.61 2.57 -44.29
CA VAL A 600 17.73 1.40 -44.40
C VAL A 600 18.56 0.22 -44.90
N VAL A 601 18.53 -0.88 -44.14
CA VAL A 601 19.11 -2.16 -44.50
C VAL A 601 18.03 -3.00 -45.17
N GLN A 602 18.27 -3.43 -46.40
CA GLN A 602 17.33 -4.19 -47.20
C GLN A 602 17.86 -5.58 -47.52
N VAL A 603 17.02 -6.60 -47.40
CA VAL A 603 17.38 -7.99 -47.68
C VAL A 603 16.43 -8.62 -48.69
N SER A 604 16.94 -9.49 -49.56
CA SER A 604 16.12 -10.26 -50.51
C SER A 604 15.26 -11.31 -49.80
N ALA A 605 13.97 -11.34 -50.12
CA ALA A 605 13.04 -12.28 -49.49
C ALA A 605 13.21 -13.76 -49.91
N ASN A 606 14.03 -14.08 -50.93
CA ASN A 606 14.07 -15.41 -51.54
C ASN A 606 15.45 -15.85 -52.06
N ALA A 607 16.55 -15.27 -51.57
CA ALA A 607 17.94 -15.58 -51.99
C ALA A 607 18.24 -15.41 -53.50
N LEU A 608 17.38 -14.74 -54.27
CA LEU A 608 17.58 -14.49 -55.71
C LEU A 608 18.04 -13.04 -56.01
N GLY A 609 18.24 -12.22 -54.98
CA GLY A 609 18.62 -10.80 -55.13
C GLY A 609 17.50 -9.94 -55.72
N ASN A 610 16.27 -10.46 -55.75
CA ASN A 610 15.06 -9.74 -56.09
C ASN A 610 14.14 -9.63 -54.86
N ASN A 611 13.07 -8.84 -54.99
CA ASN A 611 12.07 -8.64 -53.94
C ASN A 611 12.71 -8.23 -52.59
N LEU A 612 13.40 -7.10 -52.60
CA LEU A 612 14.02 -6.53 -51.41
C LEU A 612 12.95 -6.02 -50.45
N ILE A 613 13.10 -6.37 -49.19
CA ILE A 613 12.28 -5.86 -48.10
C ILE A 613 13.15 -5.01 -47.17
N ASN A 614 12.54 -4.03 -46.51
CA ASN A 614 13.20 -3.23 -45.48
C ASN A 614 13.29 -4.09 -44.22
N LEU A 615 14.48 -4.57 -43.90
CA LEU A 615 14.71 -5.35 -42.68
C LEU A 615 14.73 -4.43 -41.46
N VAL A 616 15.60 -3.41 -41.50
CA VAL A 616 15.77 -2.48 -40.37
C VAL A 616 16.16 -1.09 -40.85
N THR A 617 15.66 -0.06 -40.16
CA THR A 617 16.07 1.33 -40.31
C THR A 617 17.00 1.72 -39.17
N VAL A 618 18.23 2.11 -39.49
CA VAL A 618 19.20 2.62 -38.52
C VAL A 618 19.13 4.15 -38.51
N ASN A 619 18.68 4.70 -37.39
CA ASN A 619 18.40 6.12 -37.25
C ASN A 619 19.70 6.94 -37.09
N ASN A 620 19.79 8.08 -37.77
CA ASN A 620 20.92 9.02 -37.68
C ASN A 620 22.32 8.42 -37.96
N THR A 621 22.39 7.29 -38.66
CA THR A 621 23.65 6.62 -38.99
C THR A 621 23.82 6.52 -40.51
N GLY A 622 25.02 6.87 -41.00
CA GLY A 622 25.35 6.78 -42.43
C GLY A 622 25.76 5.37 -42.88
N ILE A 623 25.53 5.05 -44.16
CA ILE A 623 25.78 3.72 -44.75
C ILE A 623 27.17 3.16 -44.40
N THR A 624 28.22 3.98 -44.45
CA THR A 624 29.60 3.52 -44.21
C THR A 624 29.79 2.94 -42.81
N ALA A 625 29.12 3.50 -41.80
CA ALA A 625 29.20 3.00 -40.43
C ALA A 625 28.42 1.68 -40.25
N VAL A 626 27.28 1.55 -40.95
CA VAL A 626 26.46 0.33 -40.91
C VAL A 626 27.12 -0.81 -41.69
N ASN A 627 27.60 -0.57 -42.91
CA ASN A 627 28.17 -1.57 -43.81
C ASN A 627 29.41 -2.31 -43.23
N ASN A 628 30.14 -1.68 -42.29
CA ASN A 628 31.31 -2.30 -41.67
C ASN A 628 30.98 -3.10 -40.40
N SER A 629 29.71 -3.20 -40.04
CA SER A 629 29.26 -3.62 -38.71
C SER A 629 28.26 -4.78 -38.79
N PHE A 630 28.55 -5.76 -39.67
CA PHE A 630 27.71 -6.93 -39.89
C PHE A 630 28.38 -8.23 -39.43
N ILE A 631 27.56 -9.10 -38.87
CA ILE A 631 27.87 -10.50 -38.63
C ILE A 631 27.17 -11.33 -39.72
N PHE A 632 27.97 -11.94 -40.60
CA PHE A 632 27.53 -12.86 -41.65
C PHE A 632 27.53 -14.32 -41.19
#